data_AF-A0A9D4C6K7-F1
#
_entry.id   AF-A0A9D4C6K7-F1
#
_cell.length_a   1.000
_cell.length_b   1.000
_cell.length_c   1.000
_cell.angle_alpha   90.00
_cell.angle_beta   90.00
_cell.angle_gamma   90.00
#
_symmetry.space_group_name_H-M   'P 1'
#
loop_
_entity.id
_entity.type
_entity.pdbx_description
1 polymer ?
#
loop_
_entity_poly.entity_id
_entity_poly.type
_entity_poly.pdbx_seq_one_letter_code
_entity_poly.pdbx_strand_id
1 'polypeptide(L)'
;MATFSQSTMAKGSDSVIDFCCSPCLEHKTDQWAEFYCENCLKFYCANCINLHGQLFGKHVTYGRRETKKWPVPKEVEDFLQKCDLHEEKRSELFCYDHSQLCCTDCSFLNHR
;
A
#
# COMPACT_ATOMS: atom_id res chain seq x y z
N MET A 1 -27.99 23.03 -4.36
CA MET A 1 -27.68 22.40 -5.67
C MET A 1 -26.26 21.85 -5.58
N ALA A 2 -26.12 20.53 -5.54
CA ALA A 2 -24.86 19.84 -5.31
C ALA A 2 -24.04 19.76 -6.62
N THR A 3 -22.81 20.26 -6.61
CA THR A 3 -21.85 20.08 -7.70
C THR A 3 -21.11 18.76 -7.47
N PHE A 4 -21.37 17.78 -8.33
CA PHE A 4 -20.62 16.53 -8.40
C PHE A 4 -19.31 16.80 -9.13
N SER A 5 -18.19 16.80 -8.41
CA SER A 5 -16.85 16.75 -9.02
C SER A 5 -16.51 15.30 -9.29
N GLN A 6 -16.46 14.93 -10.58
CA GLN A 6 -15.99 13.63 -11.06
C GLN A 6 -14.47 13.57 -10.90
N SER A 7 -13.99 12.63 -10.08
CA SER A 7 -12.58 12.30 -9.99
C SER A 7 -12.22 11.31 -11.10
N THR A 8 -11.46 11.78 -12.09
CA THR A 8 -10.85 10.93 -13.12
C THR A 8 -9.75 10.07 -12.50
N MET A 9 -9.97 8.75 -12.48
CA MET A 9 -8.92 7.78 -12.16
C MET A 9 -7.89 7.74 -13.29
N ALA A 10 -6.66 8.13 -12.98
CA ALA A 10 -5.52 7.92 -13.88
C ALA A 10 -5.07 6.46 -13.77
N LYS A 11 -5.22 5.72 -14.86
CA LYS A 11 -4.61 4.41 -15.08
C LYS A 11 -3.09 4.57 -15.25
N GLY A 12 -2.32 4.01 -14.33
CA GLY A 12 -0.88 3.82 -14.45
C GLY A 12 -0.48 2.64 -13.57
N SER A 13 -0.14 1.52 -14.21
CA SER A 13 0.28 0.26 -13.57
C SER A 13 1.69 0.42 -13.00
N ASP A 14 1.77 1.04 -11.84
CA ASP A 14 2.86 0.86 -10.89
C ASP A 14 2.17 0.43 -9.60
N SER A 15 2.64 -0.60 -8.93
CA SER A 15 2.01 -1.16 -7.73
C SER A 15 2.20 -0.21 -6.54
N VAL A 16 1.66 1.00 -6.64
CA VAL A 16 1.65 2.00 -5.59
C VAL A 16 0.61 1.53 -4.59
N ILE A 17 1.10 0.94 -3.51
CA ILE A 17 0.28 0.71 -2.33
C ILE A 17 -0.21 2.07 -1.87
N ASP A 18 -1.51 2.26 -2.01
CA ASP A 18 -2.20 3.52 -1.84
C ASP A 18 -2.57 3.69 -0.37
N PHE A 19 -1.77 4.42 0.40
CA PHE A 19 -1.96 4.61 1.84
C PHE A 19 -2.86 5.83 2.11
N CYS A 20 -3.99 5.63 2.81
CA CYS A 20 -4.89 6.71 3.23
C CYS A 20 -4.55 7.24 4.63
N CYS A 21 -4.75 8.54 4.84
CA CYS A 21 -4.61 9.16 6.15
C CYS A 21 -5.73 8.67 7.09
N SER A 22 -5.36 8.04 8.22
CA SER A 22 -6.32 7.40 9.12
C SER A 22 -7.34 8.37 9.73
N PRO A 23 -6.95 9.54 10.28
CA PRO A 23 -7.92 10.52 10.77
C PRO A 23 -8.85 11.05 9.67
N CYS A 24 -8.30 11.27 8.47
CA CYS A 24 -9.07 11.79 7.36
C CYS A 24 -10.12 10.76 6.88
N LEU A 25 -9.79 9.47 6.90
CA LEU A 25 -10.73 8.38 6.63
C LEU A 25 -11.87 8.34 7.65
N GLU A 26 -11.57 8.51 8.95
CA GLU A 26 -12.57 8.59 10.02
C GLU A 26 -13.53 9.78 9.80
N HIS A 27 -13.03 10.89 9.25
CA HIS A 27 -13.79 12.08 8.91
C HIS A 27 -14.36 12.10 7.48
N LYS A 28 -14.27 10.98 6.74
CA LYS A 28 -14.78 10.84 5.35
C LYS A 28 -14.20 11.86 4.37
N THR A 29 -12.97 12.27 4.62
CA THR A 29 -12.17 13.06 3.69
C THR A 29 -11.10 12.12 3.16
N ASP A 30 -11.25 11.56 1.97
CA ASP A 30 -10.32 10.55 1.42
C ASP A 30 -9.00 11.21 0.99
N GLN A 31 -8.16 11.56 1.97
CA GLN A 31 -6.87 12.20 1.78
C GLN A 31 -5.74 11.17 1.83
N TRP A 32 -4.80 11.30 0.89
CA TRP A 32 -3.62 10.46 0.82
C TRP A 32 -2.68 10.70 1.99
N ALA A 33 -2.08 9.62 2.49
CA ALA A 33 -1.01 9.71 3.47
C ALA A 33 0.31 10.09 2.79
N GLU A 34 1.12 10.82 3.55
CA GLU A 34 2.49 11.19 3.20
C GLU A 34 3.48 10.78 4.29
N PHE A 35 2.96 10.45 5.46
CA PHE A 35 3.70 10.12 6.66
C PHE A 35 3.11 8.89 7.35
N TYR A 36 3.98 8.13 8.00
CA TYR A 36 3.63 7.02 8.86
C TYR A 36 4.24 7.26 10.24
N CYS A 37 3.47 7.04 11.30
CA CYS A 37 3.96 7.09 12.68
C CYS A 37 4.17 5.68 13.21
N GLU A 38 5.39 5.36 13.61
CA GLU A 38 5.77 4.04 14.14
C GLU A 38 5.14 3.77 15.51
N ASN A 39 5.01 4.81 16.35
CA ASN A 39 4.44 4.65 17.69
C ASN A 39 2.93 4.43 17.66
N CYS A 40 2.23 5.03 16.70
CA CYS A 40 0.78 4.92 16.57
C CYS A 40 0.33 3.84 15.59
N LEU A 41 1.26 3.30 14.77
CA LEU A 41 0.96 2.38 13.67
C LEU A 41 -0.12 2.94 12.73
N LYS A 42 -0.07 4.24 12.46
CA LYS A 42 -1.08 4.98 11.68
C LYS A 42 -0.45 5.85 10.59
N PHE A 43 -1.20 6.05 9.52
CA PHE A 43 -0.81 6.86 8.38
C PHE A 43 -1.47 8.24 8.46
N TYR A 44 -0.75 9.28 8.03
CA TYR A 44 -1.16 10.68 8.14
C TYR A 44 -0.83 11.46 6.87
N CYS A 45 -1.70 12.40 6.50
CA CYS A 45 -1.39 13.46 5.53
C CYS A 45 -0.56 14.57 6.18
N ALA A 46 -0.04 15.51 5.38
CA ALA A 46 0.72 16.66 5.89
C ALA A 46 -0.02 17.47 6.98
N ASN A 47 -1.34 17.62 6.90
CA ASN A 47 -2.08 18.38 7.91
C ASN A 47 -2.16 17.61 9.25
N CYS A 48 -2.56 16.34 9.19
CA CYS A 48 -2.76 15.54 10.38
C CYS A 48 -1.44 15.23 11.10
N ILE A 49 -0.32 15.08 10.37
CA ILE A 49 0.98 14.84 11.02
C ILE A 49 1.49 16.06 11.80
N ASN A 50 1.17 17.28 11.35
CA ASN A 50 1.53 18.50 12.07
C ASN A 50 0.78 18.60 13.39
N LEU A 51 -0.53 18.36 13.39
CA LEU A 51 -1.34 18.31 14.61
C LEU A 51 -0.87 17.16 15.53
N HIS A 52 -0.55 16.01 14.95
CA HIS A 52 0.00 14.88 15.68
C HIS A 52 1.32 15.24 16.37
N GLY A 53 2.24 15.92 15.68
CA GLY A 53 3.53 16.33 16.23
C GLY A 53 3.41 17.35 17.38
N GLN A 54 2.37 18.18 17.40
CA GLN A 54 2.11 19.10 18.51
C GLN A 54 1.72 18.38 19.80
N LEU A 55 0.98 17.28 19.69
CA LEU A 55 0.54 16.47 20.83
C LEU A 55 1.54 15.39 21.23
N PHE A 56 2.25 14.84 20.24
CA PHE A 56 3.09 13.65 20.36
C PHE A 56 4.48 13.89 19.78
N GLY A 57 5.11 15.01 20.11
CA GLY A 57 6.39 15.45 19.50
C GLY A 57 7.60 14.52 19.70
N LYS A 58 7.47 13.45 20.50
CA LYS A 58 8.50 12.41 20.66
C LYS A 58 8.27 11.18 19.78
N HIS A 59 7.16 11.11 19.06
CA HIS A 59 6.87 10.00 18.17
C HIS A 59 7.78 10.03 16.95
N VAL A 60 8.22 8.85 16.53
CA VAL A 60 9.00 8.66 15.33
C VAL A 60 8.04 8.61 14.14
N THR A 61 8.33 9.43 13.13
CA THR A 61 7.53 9.55 11.93
C THR A 61 8.42 9.40 10.70
N TYR A 62 7.92 8.68 9.71
CA TYR A 62 8.62 8.36 8.47
C TYR A 62 7.85 8.94 7.30
N GLY A 63 8.51 9.71 6.44
CA GLY A 63 7.90 10.26 5.22
C GLY A 63 7.91 9.26 4.05
N ARG A 64 7.38 9.67 2.89
CA ARG A 64 7.41 8.87 1.64
C ARG A 64 8.81 8.43 1.18
N ARG A 65 9.87 9.16 1.55
CA ARG A 65 11.25 8.75 1.21
C ARG A 65 11.72 7.52 2.02
N GLU A 66 10.99 7.18 3.07
CA GLU A 66 11.30 6.09 4.00
C GLU A 66 10.22 5.00 3.98
N THR A 67 9.57 4.79 2.82
CA THR A 67 8.51 3.78 2.63
C THR A 67 8.92 2.36 3.01
N LYS A 68 10.22 2.04 3.00
CA LYS A 68 10.74 0.75 3.51
C LYS A 68 10.43 0.48 4.99
N LYS A 69 10.16 1.55 5.76
CA LYS A 69 9.79 1.47 7.18
C LYS A 69 8.28 1.49 7.40
N TRP A 70 7.50 1.66 6.33
CA TRP A 70 6.06 1.61 6.41
C TRP A 70 5.63 0.15 6.47
N PRO A 71 4.61 -0.19 7.29
CA PRO A 71 4.11 -1.54 7.30
C PRO A 71 3.51 -1.84 5.93
N VAL A 72 3.90 -2.98 5.37
CA VAL A 72 3.22 -3.54 4.21
C VAL A 72 1.80 -3.87 4.69
N PRO A 73 0.73 -3.40 3.99
CA PRO A 73 -0.61 -3.81 4.35
C PRO A 73 -0.70 -5.33 4.31
N LYS A 74 -1.25 -5.93 5.38
CA LYS A 74 -1.38 -7.38 5.50
C LYS A 74 -2.07 -8.02 4.29
N GLU A 75 -2.95 -7.28 3.64
CA GLU A 75 -3.63 -7.71 2.41
C GLU A 75 -2.63 -8.09 1.30
N VAL A 76 -1.50 -7.40 1.16
CA VAL A 76 -0.44 -7.74 0.19
C VAL A 76 0.38 -8.95 0.64
N GLU A 77 0.58 -9.10 1.95
CA GLU A 77 1.36 -10.18 2.54
C GLU A 77 0.69 -11.55 2.34
N ASP A 78 -0.64 -11.60 2.39
CA ASP A 78 -1.42 -12.80 2.05
C ASP A 78 -1.40 -13.14 0.55
N PHE A 79 -1.23 -12.16 -0.35
CA PHE A 79 -1.05 -12.43 -1.79
C PHE A 79 0.34 -12.94 -2.16
N LEU A 80 1.35 -12.77 -1.30
CA LEU A 80 2.69 -13.31 -1.49
C LEU A 80 2.76 -14.78 -1.04
N GLN A 81 1.88 -15.61 -1.60
CA GLN A 81 1.95 -17.05 -1.41
C GLN A 81 3.32 -17.57 -1.86
N LYS A 82 3.85 -18.57 -1.15
CA LYS A 82 5.05 -19.28 -1.63
C LYS A 82 4.70 -20.00 -2.92
N CYS A 83 5.65 -20.08 -3.82
CA CYS A 83 5.48 -20.95 -4.98
C CYS A 83 5.57 -22.41 -4.52
N ASP A 84 4.60 -23.23 -4.91
CA ASP A 84 4.57 -24.66 -4.57
C ASP A 84 5.75 -25.45 -5.15
N LEU A 85 6.36 -24.95 -6.24
CA LEU A 85 7.48 -25.60 -6.92
C LEU A 85 8.84 -25.02 -6.53
N HIS A 86 8.87 -23.78 -6.01
CA HIS A 86 10.10 -23.05 -5.72
C HIS A 86 10.01 -22.46 -4.31
N GLU A 87 10.46 -23.21 -3.31
CA GLU A 87 10.27 -22.91 -1.88
C GLU A 87 10.83 -21.54 -1.44
N GLU A 88 11.85 -21.05 -2.12
CA GLU A 88 12.48 -19.75 -1.85
C GLU A 88 11.84 -18.57 -2.60
N LYS A 89 10.90 -18.85 -3.52
CA LYS A 89 10.27 -17.84 -4.38
C LYS A 89 8.81 -17.59 -4.00
N ARG A 90 8.36 -16.36 -4.24
CA ARG A 90 6.98 -15.94 -4.02
C ARG A 90 6.23 -15.93 -5.34
N SER A 91 4.95 -16.25 -5.28
CA SER A 91 4.03 -16.14 -6.42
C SER A 91 3.64 -14.68 -6.59
N GLU A 92 4.47 -13.94 -7.32
CA GLU A 92 4.35 -12.50 -7.54
C GLU A 92 3.70 -12.15 -8.90
N LEU A 93 3.49 -13.13 -9.77
CA LEU A 93 2.92 -12.97 -11.11
C LEU A 93 1.58 -13.71 -11.23
N PHE A 94 0.73 -13.26 -12.15
CA PHE A 94 -0.49 -13.97 -12.53
C PHE A 94 -0.36 -14.50 -13.96
N CYS A 95 -0.48 -15.81 -14.15
CA CYS A 95 -0.57 -16.43 -15.47
C CYS A 95 -2.01 -16.39 -15.96
N TYR A 96 -2.24 -15.79 -17.13
CA TYR A 96 -3.56 -15.71 -17.74
C TYR A 96 -4.05 -17.05 -18.28
N ASP A 97 -3.19 -17.84 -18.93
CA ASP A 97 -3.53 -19.11 -19.58
C ASP A 97 -4.01 -20.17 -18.58
N HIS A 98 -3.41 -20.16 -17.39
CA HIS A 98 -3.75 -21.10 -16.31
C HIS A 98 -4.58 -20.45 -15.20
N SER A 99 -4.87 -19.16 -15.32
CA SER A 99 -5.66 -18.37 -14.35
C SER A 99 -5.20 -18.55 -12.90
N GLN A 100 -3.89 -18.56 -12.67
CA GLN A 100 -3.30 -18.81 -11.36
C GLN A 100 -2.08 -17.93 -11.06
N LEU A 101 -1.82 -17.70 -9.77
CA LEU A 101 -0.61 -17.01 -9.31
C LEU A 101 0.60 -17.93 -9.44
N CYS A 102 1.72 -17.39 -9.92
CA CYS A 102 2.96 -18.12 -10.11
C CYS A 102 4.18 -17.23 -9.81
N CYS A 103 5.33 -17.85 -9.54
CA CYS A 103 6.59 -17.11 -9.47
C CYS A 103 7.17 -16.88 -10.87
N THR A 104 8.15 -15.99 -10.95
CA THR A 104 8.88 -15.66 -12.17
C THR A 104 9.41 -16.89 -12.92
N ASP A 105 9.92 -17.90 -12.22
CA ASP A 105 10.43 -19.11 -12.89
C ASP A 105 9.31 -19.93 -13.50
N CYS A 106 8.18 -20.07 -12.79
CA CYS A 106 7.02 -20.79 -13.29
C CYS A 106 6.43 -20.12 -14.53
N SER A 107 6.44 -18.77 -14.62
CA SER A 107 6.00 -18.07 -15.83
C SER A 107 6.87 -18.36 -17.06
N PHE A 108 8.17 -18.63 -16.88
CA PHE A 108 9.04 -18.95 -18.01
C PHE A 108 9.02 -20.43 -18.38
N LEU A 109 8.90 -21.32 -17.40
CA LEU A 109 9.13 -22.76 -17.58
C LEU A 109 7.83 -23.55 -17.80
N ASN A 110 6.72 -23.13 -17.18
CA ASN A 110 5.50 -23.95 -17.11
C ASN A 110 4.23 -23.21 -17.54
N HIS A 111 4.24 -21.88 -17.59
CA HIS A 111 3.06 -21.05 -17.80
C HIS A 111 3.31 -19.99 -18.87
N ARG A 112 3.34 -20.43 -20.12
CA ARG A 112 3.54 -19.56 -21.30
C ARG A 112 2.23 -19.06 -21.88
#